data_AF-A0A8D8FV06-F1
#
_entry.id   AF-A0A8D8FV06-F1
#
_cell.length_a   1.000
_cell.length_b   1.000
_cell.length_c   1.000
_cell.angle_alpha   90.00
_cell.angle_beta   90.00
_cell.angle_gamma   90.00
#
_symmetry.space_group_name_H-M   'P 1'
#
loop_
_entity.id
_entity.type
_entity.pdbx_description
1 polymer ?
#
loop_
_entity_poly.entity_id
_entity_poly.type
_entity_poly.pdbx_seq_one_letter_code
_entity_poly.pdbx_strand_id
1 'polypeptide(L)'
;FEEPDNEFRRVGRKHFDTPRNHPLKVFVMKTFRGLANGLGMKLIHDDVAEFFLDVVRRTISHREENNVSRNDFLDLLIKLKNTGRLEADGGDIGQLSFSEIAAQAFIFFTAGFE
;
A
#
# COMPACT_ATOMS: atom_id res chain seq x y z
N PHE A 1 -10.19 -1.88 -15.39
CA PHE A 1 -11.38 -1.35 -14.69
C PHE A 1 -12.68 -1.55 -15.49
N GLU A 2 -12.62 -2.02 -16.74
CA GLU A 2 -13.79 -2.19 -17.61
C GLU A 2 -14.70 -3.36 -17.20
N GLU A 3 -14.15 -4.38 -16.53
CA GLU A 3 -14.95 -5.44 -15.91
C GLU A 3 -15.57 -4.96 -14.59
N PRO A 4 -16.92 -4.96 -14.47
CA PRO A 4 -17.62 -4.43 -13.29
C PRO A 4 -17.29 -5.13 -11.97
N ASP A 5 -16.79 -6.36 -12.07
CA ASP A 5 -16.52 -7.25 -10.94
C ASP A 5 -15.04 -7.66 -10.81
N ASN A 6 -14.15 -6.84 -11.35
CA ASN A 6 -12.72 -7.08 -11.18
C ASN A 6 -12.31 -7.01 -9.70
N GLU A 7 -11.27 -7.78 -9.36
CA GLU A 7 -10.84 -7.99 -7.98
C GLU A 7 -10.45 -6.68 -7.27
N PHE A 8 -9.82 -5.73 -7.98
CA PHE A 8 -9.50 -4.41 -7.43
C PHE A 8 -10.75 -3.64 -6.99
N ARG A 9 -11.81 -3.68 -7.79
CA ARG A 9 -13.07 -3.01 -7.46
C ARG A 9 -13.77 -3.68 -6.28
N ARG A 10 -13.75 -5.02 -6.22
CA ARG A 10 -14.28 -5.79 -5.09
C ARG A 10 -13.54 -5.45 -3.79
N VAL A 11 -12.21 -5.48 -3.82
CA VAL A 11 -11.36 -5.20 -2.66
C VAL A 11 -11.47 -3.73 -2.23
N GLY A 12 -11.49 -2.79 -3.18
CA GLY A 12 -11.69 -1.37 -2.90
C GLY A 12 -13.05 -1.10 -2.26
N ARG A 13 -14.16 -1.61 -2.83
CA ARG A 13 -15.50 -1.50 -2.21
C ARG A 13 -15.52 -2.09 -0.82
N LYS A 14 -14.89 -3.25 -0.58
CA LYS A 14 -14.81 -3.84 0.76
C LYS A 14 -14.11 -2.91 1.76
N HIS A 15 -13.08 -2.18 1.33
CA HIS A 15 -12.36 -1.24 2.18
C HIS A 15 -13.24 -0.05 2.61
N PHE A 16 -14.01 0.53 1.67
CA PHE A 16 -14.81 1.73 1.91
C PHE A 16 -16.23 1.44 2.43
N ASP A 17 -16.92 0.48 1.83
CA ASP A 17 -18.35 0.23 2.08
C ASP A 17 -18.57 -0.71 3.27
N THR A 18 -17.56 -1.49 3.65
CA THR A 18 -17.67 -2.52 4.70
C THR A 18 -16.64 -2.30 5.82
N PRO A 19 -16.83 -1.30 6.71
CA PRO A 19 -15.87 -1.00 7.76
C PRO A 19 -15.54 -2.21 8.62
N ARG A 20 -14.24 -2.55 8.76
CA ARG A 20 -13.80 -3.69 9.59
C ARG A 20 -14.18 -3.55 11.06
N ASN A 21 -14.17 -2.31 11.55
CA ASN A 21 -14.24 -2.01 12.97
C ASN A 21 -15.34 -0.99 13.24
N HIS A 22 -16.05 -1.16 14.36
CA HIS A 22 -16.98 -0.16 14.88
C HIS A 22 -16.27 1.19 15.11
N PRO A 23 -16.92 2.35 14.88
CA PRO A 23 -16.30 3.67 15.04
C PRO A 23 -15.62 3.88 16.40
N LEU A 24 -16.20 3.36 17.49
CA LEU A 24 -15.60 3.40 18.82
C LEU A 24 -14.25 2.68 18.88
N LYS A 25 -14.14 1.50 18.24
CA LYS A 25 -12.88 0.76 18.15
C LYS A 25 -11.85 1.53 17.32
N VAL A 26 -12.28 2.15 16.22
CA VAL A 26 -11.40 3.03 15.41
C VAL A 26 -10.90 4.22 16.22
N PHE A 27 -11.75 4.84 17.03
CA PHE A 27 -11.35 5.91 17.94
C PHE A 27 -10.28 5.45 18.94
N VAL A 28 -10.49 4.30 19.59
CA VAL A 28 -9.48 3.72 20.51
C VAL A 28 -8.16 3.48 19.78
N MET A 29 -8.20 2.92 18.57
CA MET A 29 -7.00 2.68 17.77
C MET A 29 -6.24 3.98 17.42
N LYS A 30 -6.96 5.06 17.13
CA LYS A 30 -6.35 6.37 16.79
C LYS A 30 -5.75 7.05 18.02
N THR A 31 -6.44 7.00 19.16
CA THR A 31 -6.04 7.70 20.40
C THR A 31 -4.99 6.93 21.19
N PHE A 32 -5.11 5.60 21.27
CA PHE A 32 -4.24 4.74 22.09
C PHE A 32 -3.42 3.78 21.22
N ARG A 33 -2.57 4.34 20.34
CA ARG A 33 -1.80 3.58 19.34
C ARG A 33 -0.98 2.43 19.95
N GLY A 34 -0.28 2.66 21.06
CA GLY A 34 0.54 1.63 21.72
C GLY A 34 -0.28 0.44 22.19
N LEU A 35 -1.41 0.70 22.85
CA LEU A 35 -2.34 -0.35 23.30
C LEU A 35 -2.97 -1.08 22.12
N ALA A 36 -3.42 -0.35 21.12
CA ALA A 36 -4.03 -0.92 19.92
C ALA A 36 -3.06 -1.84 19.16
N ASN A 37 -1.81 -1.41 19.01
CA ASN A 37 -0.76 -2.21 18.39
C ASN A 37 -0.42 -3.45 19.23
N GLY A 38 -0.31 -3.31 20.55
CA GLY A 38 -0.06 -4.44 21.46
C GLY A 38 -1.19 -5.48 21.44
N LEU A 39 -2.44 -5.05 21.22
CA LEU A 39 -3.60 -5.93 21.07
C LEU A 39 -3.82 -6.43 19.63
N GLY A 40 -2.90 -6.12 18.70
CA GLY A 40 -2.99 -6.55 17.30
C GLY A 40 -4.21 -5.99 16.56
N MET A 41 -4.73 -4.82 16.96
CA MET A 41 -5.87 -4.22 16.29
C MET A 41 -5.49 -3.73 14.89
N LYS A 42 -6.23 -4.18 13.88
CA LYS A 42 -6.00 -3.81 12.46
C LYS A 42 -7.17 -3.01 11.92
N LEU A 43 -6.86 -1.93 11.20
CA LEU A 43 -7.87 -1.05 10.59
C LEU A 43 -8.41 -1.66 9.30
N ILE A 44 -7.51 -2.24 8.52
CA ILE A 44 -7.77 -2.82 7.19
C ILE A 44 -8.15 -4.30 7.36
N HIS A 45 -9.07 -4.81 6.53
CA HIS A 45 -9.37 -6.25 6.45
C HIS A 45 -8.13 -7.03 5.99
N ASP A 46 -7.93 -8.23 6.53
CA ASP A 46 -6.70 -9.00 6.27
C ASP A 46 -6.61 -9.40 4.79
N ASP A 47 -7.73 -9.77 4.17
CA ASP A 47 -7.79 -10.11 2.74
C ASP A 47 -7.52 -8.90 1.84
N VAL A 48 -7.96 -7.70 2.25
CA VAL A 48 -7.62 -6.45 1.55
C VAL A 48 -6.12 -6.19 1.64
N ALA A 49 -5.54 -6.30 2.83
CA ALA A 49 -4.11 -6.08 3.03
C ALA A 49 -3.26 -7.10 2.26
N GLU A 50 -3.61 -8.39 2.32
CA GLU A 50 -2.93 -9.48 1.63
C GLU A 50 -2.97 -9.30 0.11
N PHE A 51 -4.16 -9.01 -0.44
CA PHE A 51 -4.31 -8.72 -1.87
C PHE A 51 -3.37 -7.60 -2.34
N PHE A 52 -3.34 -6.47 -1.61
CA PHE A 52 -2.50 -5.33 -1.99
C PHE A 52 -1.01 -5.63 -1.87
N LEU A 53 -0.59 -6.32 -0.80
CA LEU A 53 0.80 -6.75 -0.65
C LEU A 53 1.20 -7.66 -1.82
N ASP A 54 0.35 -8.60 -2.21
CA ASP A 54 0.66 -9.53 -3.30
C ASP A 54 0.67 -8.87 -4.67
N VAL A 55 -0.23 -7.92 -4.93
CA VAL A 55 -0.22 -7.12 -6.17
C VAL A 55 1.07 -6.31 -6.26
N VAL A 56 1.44 -5.59 -5.21
CA VAL A 56 2.64 -4.74 -5.21
C VAL A 56 3.90 -5.61 -5.33
N ARG A 57 3.97 -6.74 -4.61
CA ARG A 57 5.09 -7.69 -4.69
C ARG A 57 5.27 -8.20 -6.11
N ARG A 58 4.22 -8.76 -6.72
CA ARG A 58 4.26 -9.29 -8.09
C ARG A 58 4.65 -8.22 -9.09
N THR A 59 4.15 -7.00 -8.93
CA THR A 59 4.45 -5.90 -9.85
C THR A 59 5.91 -5.46 -9.76
N ILE A 60 6.45 -5.32 -8.54
CA ILE A 60 7.85 -4.95 -8.34
C ILE A 60 8.76 -6.07 -8.87
N SER A 61 8.54 -7.32 -8.47
CA SER A 61 9.32 -8.47 -8.93
C SER A 61 9.33 -8.58 -10.44
N HIS A 62 8.16 -8.48 -11.09
CA HIS A 62 8.08 -8.50 -12.54
C HIS A 62 8.90 -7.38 -13.19
N ARG A 63 8.85 -6.16 -12.65
CA ARG A 63 9.62 -5.03 -13.22
C ARG A 63 11.12 -5.20 -13.04
N GLU A 64 11.56 -5.63 -11.87
CA GLU A 64 12.98 -5.86 -11.57
C GLU A 64 13.55 -7.01 -12.41
N GLU A 65 12.84 -8.13 -12.51
CA GLU A 65 13.29 -9.31 -13.28
C GLU A 65 13.34 -9.06 -14.79
N ASN A 66 12.41 -8.27 -15.31
CA ASN A 66 12.27 -8.01 -16.75
C ASN A 66 12.88 -6.66 -17.18
N ASN A 67 13.54 -5.93 -16.28
CA ASN A 67 14.09 -4.59 -16.52
C ASN A 67 13.06 -3.62 -17.13
N VAL A 68 11.81 -3.70 -16.66
CA VAL A 68 10.72 -2.83 -17.13
C VAL A 68 10.71 -1.54 -16.31
N SER A 69 10.86 -0.40 -16.99
CA SER A 69 10.60 0.93 -16.42
C SER A 69 9.42 1.58 -17.15
N ARG A 70 8.50 2.14 -16.37
CA ARG A 70 7.30 2.85 -16.82
C ARG A 70 7.30 4.35 -16.50
N ASN A 71 8.31 4.85 -15.80
CA ASN A 71 8.42 6.24 -15.35
C ASN A 71 7.17 6.72 -14.58
N ASP A 72 6.61 5.83 -13.75
CA ASP A 72 5.42 6.07 -12.94
C ASP A 72 5.75 6.18 -11.45
N PHE A 73 4.72 6.39 -10.62
CA PHE A 73 4.87 6.48 -9.17
C PHE A 73 5.54 5.25 -8.57
N LEU A 74 5.22 4.03 -9.05
CA LEU A 74 5.81 2.81 -8.52
C LEU A 74 7.29 2.69 -8.91
N ASP A 75 7.69 3.17 -10.08
CA ASP A 75 9.11 3.27 -10.45
C ASP A 75 9.88 4.21 -9.51
N LEU A 76 9.28 5.32 -9.07
CA LEU A 76 9.91 6.19 -8.06
C LEU A 76 10.12 5.45 -6.73
N LEU A 77 9.14 4.67 -6.29
CA LEU A 77 9.25 3.86 -5.07
C LEU A 77 10.29 2.74 -5.20
N ILE A 78 10.40 2.10 -6.36
CA ILE A 78 11.43 1.08 -6.65
C ILE A 78 12.83 1.72 -6.65
N LYS A 79 12.99 2.92 -7.21
CA LYS A 79 14.26 3.67 -7.12
C LYS A 79 14.64 3.93 -5.67
N LEU A 80 13.71 4.45 -4.86
CA LEU A 80 13.95 4.68 -3.43
C LEU A 80 14.30 3.39 -2.68
N LYS A 81 13.63 2.27 -2.97
CA LYS A 81 13.98 0.95 -2.42
C LYS A 81 15.44 0.56 -2.70
N ASN A 82 15.87 0.75 -3.94
CA ASN A 82 17.15 0.21 -4.41
C ASN A 82 18.33 1.13 -4.11
N THR A 83 18.15 2.46 -4.17
CA THR A 83 19.25 3.43 -4.06
C THR A 83 19.08 4.44 -2.94
N GLY A 84 17.88 4.59 -2.36
CA GLY A 84 17.56 5.68 -1.44
C GLY A 84 17.52 7.07 -2.10
N ARG A 85 17.64 7.14 -3.43
CA ARG A 85 17.76 8.38 -4.21
C ARG A 85 16.87 8.35 -5.44
N LEU A 86 16.32 9.49 -5.82
CA LEU A 86 15.52 9.63 -7.05
C LEU A 86 16.36 9.99 -8.28
N GLU A 87 17.43 10.75 -8.05
CA GLU A 87 18.36 11.21 -9.07
C GLU A 87 19.79 10.82 -8.67
N ALA A 88 20.69 10.69 -9.64
CA ALA A 88 22.06 10.23 -9.39
C ALA A 88 22.89 11.24 -8.57
N ASP A 89 22.62 12.53 -8.79
CA ASP A 89 23.18 13.69 -8.10
C ASP A 89 22.26 14.23 -6.99
N GLY A 90 21.11 13.59 -6.79
CA GLY A 90 20.16 13.96 -5.74
C GLY A 90 20.64 13.58 -4.34
N GLY A 91 20.08 14.27 -3.33
CA GLY A 91 20.29 13.92 -1.92
C GLY A 91 19.76 12.54 -1.56
N ASP A 92 20.32 11.94 -0.52
CA ASP A 92 19.79 10.70 0.08
C ASP A 92 18.49 11.00 0.83
N ILE A 93 17.41 10.35 0.40
CA ILE A 93 16.06 10.49 0.95
C ILE A 93 15.73 9.31 1.88
N GLY A 94 16.58 8.28 1.90
CA GLY A 94 16.39 7.06 2.67
C GLY A 94 15.78 5.92 1.84
N GLN A 95 16.25 4.70 2.11
CA GLN A 95 15.77 3.49 1.46
C GLN A 95 14.42 3.04 2.02
N LEU A 96 13.47 2.75 1.14
CA LEU A 96 12.17 2.20 1.51
C LEU A 96 12.20 0.67 1.58
N SER A 97 11.64 0.12 2.65
CA SER A 97 11.30 -1.31 2.73
C SER A 97 10.12 -1.65 1.81
N PHE A 98 9.97 -2.92 1.46
CA PHE A 98 8.81 -3.41 0.69
C PHE A 98 7.48 -3.02 1.34
N SER A 99 7.38 -3.14 2.67
CA SER A 99 6.16 -2.80 3.41
C SER A 99 5.81 -1.32 3.31
N GLU A 100 6.81 -0.44 3.30
CA GLU A 100 6.60 1.00 3.11
C GLU A 100 6.16 1.32 1.68
N ILE A 101 6.76 0.68 0.68
CA ILE A 101 6.33 0.82 -0.73
C ILE A 101 4.86 0.39 -0.88
N ALA A 102 4.50 -0.77 -0.33
CA ALA A 102 3.14 -1.27 -0.37
C ALA A 102 2.16 -0.35 0.37
N ALA A 103 2.56 0.20 1.53
CA ALA A 103 1.75 1.17 2.26
C ALA A 103 1.54 2.47 1.46
N GLN A 104 2.59 3.00 0.82
CA GLN A 104 2.48 4.20 -0.02
C GLN A 104 1.59 3.95 -1.24
N ALA A 105 1.78 2.85 -1.95
CA ALA A 105 0.93 2.47 -3.07
C ALA A 105 -0.54 2.31 -2.64
N PHE A 106 -0.79 1.73 -1.46
CA PHE A 106 -2.12 1.58 -0.91
C PHE A 106 -2.78 2.93 -0.59
N ILE A 107 -2.04 3.88 0.02
CA ILE A 107 -2.55 5.24 0.28
C ILE A 107 -2.99 5.91 -1.04
N PHE A 108 -2.14 5.87 -2.07
CA PHE A 108 -2.46 6.43 -3.38
C PHE A 108 -3.68 5.76 -4.02
N PHE A 109 -3.79 4.43 -3.92
CA PHE A 109 -4.98 3.71 -4.38
C PHE A 109 -6.23 4.19 -3.64
N THR A 110 -6.21 4.23 -2.31
CA THR A 110 -7.39 4.65 -1.52
C THR A 110 -7.79 6.09 -1.82
N ALA A 111 -6.82 7.00 -1.99
CA ALA A 111 -7.10 8.40 -2.29
C ALA A 111 -7.72 8.62 -3.68
N GLY A 112 -7.44 7.72 -4.64
CA GLY A 112 -7.99 7.80 -6.00
C GLY A 112 -9.13 6.81 -6.29
N PHE A 113 -9.55 6.01 -5.32
CA PHE A 113 -10.64 5.04 -5.48
C PHE A 113 -12.03 5.67 -5.28
N GLU A 114 -12.10 6.74 -4.47
CA GLU A 114 -13.31 7.51 -4.21
C GLU A 114 -13.66 8.46 -5.37
#